data_AF-A0A965ZZA9-F1
#
_entry.id   AF-A0A965ZZA9-F1
#
_cell.length_a   1.000
_cell.length_b   1.000
_cell.length_c   1.000
_cell.angle_alpha   90.00
_cell.angle_beta   90.00
_cell.angle_gamma   90.00
#
_symmetry.space_group_name_H-M   'P 1'
#
loop_
_entity.id
_entity.type
_entity.pdbx_description
1 polymer ?
#
loop_
_entity_poly.entity_id
_entity_poly.type
_entity_poly.pdbx_seq_one_letter_code
_entity_poly.pdbx_strand_id
1 'polypeptide(L)'
;MHWPNSGWQYFSALDPVEKSMKKLVRATALVSLLAILSMPAVADGDKAKFEALERQIEALQTRIAALEAQQTFTSFMPDFAERFHVMHRAGEAGDWAVASHEFQEMKRLTILSTNIDANNGNLMQQMMKPSFEALENAIGHGNQEKFQQALVQTIDTCNACHTATGSGFVQVTLNARDSMSLRHPHKLMQREMAGGHSHGMSSGMGTMMPAMPAADAHHDDTGQPAHKH
;
A
#
# COMPACT_ATOMS: atom_id res chain seq x y z
N MET A 1 -15.62 -22.17 19.29
CA MET A 1 -16.21 -21.67 18.02
C MET A 1 -15.40 -22.27 16.87
N HIS A 2 -15.98 -23.26 16.18
CA HIS A 2 -15.36 -23.88 14.99
C HIS A 2 -15.79 -23.06 13.77
N TRP A 3 -14.85 -22.35 13.14
CA TRP A 3 -15.06 -21.80 11.81
C TRP A 3 -14.82 -22.91 10.78
N PRO A 4 -15.74 -23.16 9.83
CA PRO A 4 -15.51 -24.16 8.80
C PRO A 4 -14.41 -23.68 7.84
N ASN A 5 -13.38 -24.52 7.70
CA ASN A 5 -12.26 -24.38 6.79
C ASN A 5 -12.75 -24.65 5.35
N SER A 6 -13.34 -23.64 4.69
CA SER A 6 -13.88 -23.77 3.32
C SER A 6 -13.38 -22.65 2.41
N GLY A 7 -12.16 -22.81 1.95
CA GLY A 7 -11.54 -22.09 0.83
C GLY A 7 -10.14 -22.67 0.78
N TRP A 8 -9.73 -23.46 -0.21
CA TRP A 8 -9.62 -23.12 -1.62
C TRP A 8 -9.49 -24.44 -2.40
N GLN A 9 -10.53 -24.89 -3.10
CA GLN A 9 -10.48 -26.06 -4.00
C GLN A 9 -11.04 -25.76 -5.41
N TYR A 10 -11.05 -24.50 -5.84
CA TYR A 10 -11.73 -24.08 -7.08
C TYR A 10 -10.84 -23.64 -8.24
N PHE A 11 -9.58 -24.09 -8.34
CA PHE A 11 -8.65 -23.61 -9.38
C PHE A 11 -7.90 -24.66 -10.20
N SER A 12 -8.52 -25.82 -10.48
CA SER A 12 -7.88 -26.85 -11.33
C SER A 12 -8.77 -27.49 -12.39
N ALA A 13 -9.86 -26.82 -12.83
CA ALA A 13 -10.83 -27.41 -13.78
C ALA A 13 -11.14 -26.56 -15.04
N LEU A 14 -10.31 -25.61 -15.45
CA LEU A 14 -10.62 -24.72 -16.60
C LEU A 14 -10.04 -25.16 -17.96
N ASP A 15 -9.16 -26.16 -18.03
CA ASP A 15 -8.49 -26.56 -19.28
C ASP A 15 -9.39 -27.11 -20.41
N PRO A 16 -10.48 -27.88 -20.16
CA PRO A 16 -11.26 -28.44 -21.26
C PRO A 16 -12.22 -27.43 -21.92
N VAL A 17 -12.66 -26.40 -21.20
CA VAL A 17 -13.64 -25.41 -21.69
C VAL A 17 -12.98 -24.44 -22.67
N GLU A 18 -11.73 -24.05 -22.43
CA GLU A 18 -10.99 -23.09 -23.27
C GLU A 18 -10.72 -23.64 -24.69
N LYS A 19 -10.50 -24.96 -24.83
CA LYS A 19 -10.27 -25.61 -26.13
C LYS A 19 -11.53 -25.72 -26.99
N SER A 20 -12.71 -25.89 -26.39
CA SER A 20 -13.99 -25.95 -27.12
C SER A 20 -14.46 -24.57 -27.60
N MET A 21 -14.23 -23.51 -26.82
CA MET A 21 -14.58 -22.13 -27.20
C MET A 21 -13.81 -21.65 -28.45
N LYS A 22 -12.51 -21.98 -28.55
CA LYS A 22 -11.67 -21.55 -29.69
C LYS A 22 -12.10 -22.16 -31.04
N LYS A 23 -12.75 -23.33 -31.05
CA LYS A 23 -13.26 -23.97 -32.27
C LYS A 23 -14.59 -23.38 -32.73
N LEU A 24 -15.44 -22.96 -31.80
CA LEU A 24 -16.75 -22.37 -32.12
C LEU A 24 -16.62 -20.93 -32.67
N VAL A 25 -15.64 -20.15 -32.18
CA VAL A 25 -15.39 -18.77 -32.63
C VAL A 25 -14.89 -18.69 -34.08
N ARG A 26 -14.24 -19.74 -34.62
CA ARG A 26 -13.74 -19.73 -36.00
C ARG A 26 -14.82 -20.03 -37.05
N ALA A 27 -15.94 -20.65 -36.68
CA ALA A 27 -16.99 -21.03 -37.62
C ALA A 27 -18.05 -19.92 -37.86
N THR A 28 -18.14 -18.93 -36.97
CA THR A 28 -19.13 -17.82 -37.06
C THR A 28 -18.59 -16.54 -37.71
N ALA A 29 -17.28 -16.46 -37.99
CA ALA A 29 -16.65 -15.25 -38.55
C ALA A 29 -16.95 -14.98 -40.05
N LEU A 30 -17.64 -15.90 -40.76
CA LEU A 30 -17.84 -15.79 -42.21
C LEU A 30 -19.28 -15.45 -42.65
N VAL A 31 -20.25 -15.31 -41.75
CA VAL A 31 -21.65 -15.00 -42.11
C VAL A 31 -22.09 -13.57 -41.77
N SER A 32 -21.31 -12.81 -40.97
CA SER A 32 -21.72 -11.47 -40.53
C SER A 32 -21.16 -10.30 -41.37
N LEU A 33 -20.49 -10.56 -42.50
CA LEU A 33 -19.89 -9.49 -43.31
C LEU A 33 -20.85 -8.77 -44.29
N LEU A 34 -22.12 -9.18 -44.39
CA LEU A 34 -23.07 -8.62 -45.37
C LEU A 34 -24.24 -7.80 -44.79
N ALA A 35 -24.24 -7.46 -43.49
CA ALA A 35 -25.34 -6.73 -42.85
C ALA A 35 -24.95 -5.34 -42.28
N ILE A 36 -23.82 -4.75 -42.70
CA ILE A 36 -23.34 -3.44 -42.17
C ILE A 36 -23.47 -2.29 -43.18
N LEU A 37 -24.06 -2.49 -44.36
CA LEU A 37 -24.19 -1.43 -45.38
C LEU A 37 -25.46 -0.56 -45.24
N SER A 38 -26.24 -0.72 -44.17
CA SER A 38 -27.51 0.00 -43.99
C SER A 38 -27.70 0.55 -42.57
N MET A 39 -26.64 1.09 -41.95
CA MET A 39 -26.84 1.91 -40.76
C MET A 39 -27.28 3.33 -41.19
N PRO A 40 -28.43 3.83 -40.69
CA PRO A 40 -28.82 5.23 -40.92
C PRO A 40 -27.74 6.13 -40.33
N ALA A 41 -27.49 7.27 -40.98
CA ALA A 41 -26.59 8.30 -40.50
C ALA A 41 -26.84 8.55 -39.01
N VAL A 42 -25.83 8.27 -38.17
CA VAL A 42 -25.83 8.62 -36.75
C VAL A 42 -26.17 10.11 -36.69
N ALA A 43 -27.28 10.46 -36.05
CA ALA A 43 -27.70 11.85 -35.94
C ALA A 43 -26.55 12.66 -35.30
N ASP A 44 -26.26 13.87 -35.80
CA ASP A 44 -25.12 14.68 -35.34
C ASP A 44 -25.08 14.87 -33.81
N GLY A 45 -26.24 14.81 -33.15
CA GLY A 45 -26.36 14.86 -31.69
C GLY A 45 -25.77 13.65 -30.93
N ASP A 46 -25.71 12.47 -31.55
CA ASP A 46 -25.11 11.28 -30.94
C ASP A 46 -23.58 11.26 -31.13
N LYS A 47 -23.08 11.83 -32.23
CA LYS A 47 -21.64 12.04 -32.44
C LYS A 47 -21.05 13.00 -31.40
N ALA A 48 -21.70 14.14 -31.15
CA ALA A 48 -21.24 15.11 -30.15
C ALA A 48 -21.21 14.54 -28.72
N LYS A 49 -22.19 13.68 -28.37
CA LYS A 49 -22.20 12.97 -27.08
C LYS A 49 -21.06 11.96 -26.96
N PHE A 50 -20.78 11.23 -28.04
CA PHE A 50 -19.68 10.27 -28.09
C PHE A 50 -18.33 10.97 -27.91
N GLU A 51 -18.06 12.05 -28.66
CA GLU A 51 -16.83 12.85 -28.52
C GLU A 51 -16.70 13.50 -27.13
N ALA A 52 -17.82 13.86 -26.49
CA ALA A 52 -17.81 14.35 -25.12
C ALA A 52 -17.46 13.24 -24.11
N LEU A 53 -17.93 12.01 -24.33
CA LEU A 53 -17.62 10.86 -23.49
C LEU A 53 -16.15 10.43 -23.63
N GLU A 54 -15.61 10.41 -24.85
CA GLU A 54 -14.19 10.12 -25.10
C GLU A 54 -13.29 11.11 -24.35
N ARG A 55 -13.57 12.41 -24.45
CA ARG A 55 -12.85 13.43 -23.69
C ARG A 55 -12.96 13.25 -22.17
N GLN A 56 -14.11 12.80 -21.67
CA GLN A 56 -14.25 12.49 -20.24
C GLN A 56 -13.41 11.28 -19.84
N ILE A 57 -13.37 10.23 -20.65
CA ILE A 57 -12.55 9.04 -20.40
C ILE A 57 -11.07 9.41 -20.36
N GLU A 58 -10.58 10.18 -21.34
CA GLU A 58 -9.19 10.65 -21.38
C GLU A 58 -8.83 11.52 -20.16
N ALA A 59 -9.74 12.41 -19.77
CA ALA A 59 -9.55 13.26 -18.58
C ALA A 59 -9.49 12.43 -17.29
N LEU A 60 -10.37 11.42 -17.15
CA LEU A 60 -10.37 10.52 -16.00
C LEU A 60 -9.10 9.65 -15.96
N GLN A 61 -8.67 9.13 -17.10
CA GLN A 61 -7.42 8.36 -17.22
C GLN A 61 -6.20 9.21 -16.83
N THR A 62 -6.14 10.46 -17.29
CA THR A 62 -5.08 11.41 -16.91
C THR A 62 -5.08 11.67 -15.41
N ARG A 63 -6.27 11.84 -14.80
CA ARG A 63 -6.40 12.06 -13.36
C ARG A 63 -5.99 10.83 -12.55
N ILE A 64 -6.34 9.63 -13.00
CA ILE A 64 -5.92 8.37 -12.35
C ILE A 64 -4.40 8.26 -12.40
N ALA A 65 -3.79 8.43 -13.57
CA ALA A 65 -2.33 8.38 -13.70
C ALA A 65 -1.62 9.40 -12.80
N ALA A 66 -2.17 10.61 -12.67
CA ALA A 66 -1.63 11.64 -11.77
C ALA A 66 -1.75 11.25 -10.29
N LEU A 67 -2.83 10.57 -9.88
CA LEU A 67 -3.01 10.08 -8.51
C LEU A 67 -2.10 8.88 -8.21
N GLU A 68 -1.94 7.97 -9.16
CA GLU A 68 -1.04 6.82 -9.04
C GLU A 68 0.41 7.27 -8.91
N ALA A 69 0.83 8.29 -9.67
CA ALA A 69 2.16 8.88 -9.58
C ALA A 69 2.48 9.53 -8.23
N GLN A 70 1.47 9.84 -7.40
CA GLN A 70 1.66 10.35 -6.04
C GLN A 70 1.88 9.25 -5.01
N GLN A 71 1.54 7.99 -5.34
CA GLN A 71 1.76 6.88 -4.43
C GLN A 71 3.24 6.51 -4.40
N THR A 72 3.78 6.39 -3.20
CA THR A 72 5.16 5.98 -2.96
C THR A 72 5.21 4.98 -1.82
N PHE A 73 6.34 4.27 -1.69
CA PHE A 73 6.58 3.42 -0.52
C PHE A 73 6.53 4.22 0.79
N THR A 74 6.83 5.52 0.77
CA THR A 74 6.71 6.41 1.95
C THR A 74 5.27 6.58 2.43
N SER A 75 4.30 6.67 1.51
CA SER A 75 2.87 6.72 1.88
C SER A 75 2.27 5.35 2.14
N PHE A 76 2.83 4.29 1.55
CA PHE A 76 2.35 2.91 1.67
C PHE A 76 2.78 2.23 2.98
N MET A 77 4.06 2.38 3.37
CA MET A 77 4.63 1.67 4.51
C MET A 77 3.95 1.94 5.86
N PRO A 78 3.46 3.16 6.15
CA PRO A 78 2.65 3.38 7.35
C PRO A 78 1.39 2.52 7.38
N ASP A 79 0.64 2.41 6.28
CA ASP A 79 -0.57 1.57 6.25
C ASP A 79 -0.24 0.09 6.46
N PHE A 80 0.82 -0.40 5.79
CA PHE A 80 1.29 -1.78 5.98
C PHE A 80 1.73 -2.07 7.42
N ALA A 81 2.46 -1.15 8.03
CA ALA A 81 2.97 -1.30 9.39
C ALA A 81 1.87 -1.20 10.47
N GLU A 82 0.82 -0.41 10.24
CA GLU A 82 -0.36 -0.37 11.13
C GLU A 82 -1.03 -1.74 11.16
N ARG A 83 -1.32 -2.32 9.98
CA ARG A 83 -1.98 -3.63 9.86
C ARG A 83 -1.15 -4.73 10.50
N PHE A 84 0.18 -4.71 10.32
CA PHE A 84 1.08 -5.62 11.02
C PHE A 84 0.99 -5.49 12.54
N HIS A 85 0.91 -4.25 13.06
CA HIS A 85 0.77 -4.00 14.49
C HIS A 85 -0.56 -4.52 15.05
N VAL A 86 -1.67 -4.22 14.37
CA VAL A 86 -3.00 -4.68 14.77
C VAL A 86 -3.06 -6.22 14.73
N MET A 87 -2.53 -6.84 13.68
CA MET A 87 -2.40 -8.30 13.57
C MET A 87 -1.62 -8.90 14.75
N HIS A 88 -0.46 -8.32 15.09
CA HIS A 88 0.37 -8.76 16.22
C HIS A 88 -0.42 -8.69 17.53
N ARG A 89 -1.04 -7.55 17.84
CA ARG A 89 -1.81 -7.37 19.08
C ARG A 89 -3.02 -8.28 19.18
N ALA A 90 -3.74 -8.46 18.06
CA ALA A 90 -4.87 -9.37 18.00
C ALA A 90 -4.42 -10.82 18.28
N GLY A 91 -3.33 -11.27 17.67
CA GLY A 91 -2.76 -12.59 17.94
C GLY A 91 -2.25 -12.75 19.38
N GLU A 92 -1.67 -11.71 20.00
CA GLU A 92 -1.32 -11.73 21.44
C GLU A 92 -2.55 -11.90 22.33
N ALA A 93 -3.67 -11.28 21.98
CA ALA A 93 -4.93 -11.40 22.71
C ALA A 93 -5.70 -12.70 22.39
N GLY A 94 -5.24 -13.50 21.43
CA GLY A 94 -5.96 -14.68 20.92
C GLY A 94 -7.19 -14.34 20.07
N ASP A 95 -7.33 -13.09 19.61
CA ASP A 95 -8.35 -12.68 18.65
C ASP A 95 -7.91 -13.02 17.22
N TRP A 96 -7.97 -14.32 16.91
CA TRP A 96 -7.52 -14.86 15.63
C TRP A 96 -8.35 -14.37 14.42
N ALA A 97 -9.57 -13.91 14.64
CA ALA A 97 -10.42 -13.37 13.58
C ALA A 97 -9.88 -12.01 13.11
N VAL A 98 -9.58 -11.11 14.05
CA VAL A 98 -8.94 -9.82 13.74
C VAL A 98 -7.54 -10.04 13.17
N ALA A 99 -6.74 -10.92 13.77
CA ALA A 99 -5.40 -11.23 13.25
C ALA A 99 -5.45 -11.73 11.80
N SER A 100 -6.40 -12.62 11.48
CA SER A 100 -6.59 -13.11 10.11
C SER A 100 -7.02 -12.02 9.14
N HIS A 101 -7.96 -11.14 9.54
CA HIS A 101 -8.40 -10.03 8.71
C HIS A 101 -7.23 -9.10 8.33
N GLU A 102 -6.48 -8.64 9.32
CA GLU A 102 -5.34 -7.74 9.10
C GLU A 102 -4.24 -8.40 8.26
N PHE A 103 -3.99 -9.70 8.48
CA PHE A 103 -3.03 -10.45 7.68
C PHE A 103 -3.44 -10.56 6.21
N GLN A 104 -4.71 -10.81 5.90
CA GLN A 104 -5.19 -10.83 4.50
C GLN A 104 -5.09 -9.45 3.85
N GLU A 105 -5.35 -8.40 4.62
CA GLU A 105 -5.18 -7.03 4.19
C GLU A 105 -3.70 -6.70 3.89
N MET A 106 -2.76 -7.19 4.70
CA MET A 106 -1.32 -7.11 4.39
C MET A 106 -0.97 -7.85 3.09
N LYS A 107 -1.50 -9.08 2.86
CA LYS A 107 -1.29 -9.81 1.60
C LYS A 107 -1.76 -9.01 0.40
N ARG A 108 -2.93 -8.37 0.50
CA ARG A 108 -3.48 -7.50 -0.54
C ARG A 108 -2.58 -6.29 -0.81
N LEU A 109 -2.06 -5.65 0.23
CA LEU A 109 -1.13 -4.54 0.09
C LEU A 109 0.18 -4.95 -0.60
N THR A 110 0.74 -6.12 -0.27
CA THR A 110 1.95 -6.61 -0.94
C THR A 110 1.72 -6.82 -2.44
N ILE A 111 0.53 -7.25 -2.85
CA ILE A 111 0.16 -7.33 -4.28
C ILE A 111 0.11 -5.92 -4.90
N LEU A 112 -0.55 -4.96 -4.24
CA LEU A 112 -0.66 -3.59 -4.74
C LEU A 112 0.68 -2.85 -4.82
N SER A 113 1.66 -3.23 -4.02
CA SER A 113 2.97 -2.58 -4.00
C SER A 113 3.68 -2.59 -5.37
N THR A 114 3.37 -3.54 -6.26
CA THR A 114 3.93 -3.58 -7.62
C THR A 114 3.40 -2.47 -8.53
N ASN A 115 2.23 -1.91 -8.21
CA ASN A 115 1.66 -0.76 -8.93
C ASN A 115 2.29 0.56 -8.46
N ILE A 116 2.89 0.56 -7.27
CA ILE A 116 3.61 1.72 -6.71
C ILE A 116 5.05 1.75 -7.24
N ASP A 117 5.76 0.63 -7.10
CA ASP A 117 7.09 0.42 -7.66
C ASP A 117 7.24 -1.07 -7.97
N ALA A 118 7.38 -1.40 -9.25
CA ALA A 118 7.44 -2.80 -9.68
C ALA A 118 8.65 -3.55 -9.09
N ASN A 119 9.80 -2.90 -8.96
CA ASN A 119 11.02 -3.55 -8.49
C ASN A 119 10.93 -3.83 -6.98
N ASN A 120 10.60 -2.81 -6.20
CA ASN A 120 10.47 -2.92 -4.75
C ASN A 120 9.26 -3.77 -4.36
N GLY A 121 8.16 -3.67 -5.09
CA GLY A 121 6.98 -4.50 -4.86
C GLY A 121 7.23 -5.99 -5.14
N ASN A 122 7.91 -6.30 -6.23
CA ASN A 122 8.32 -7.69 -6.52
C ASN A 122 9.30 -8.22 -5.48
N LEU A 123 10.27 -7.41 -5.04
CA LEU A 123 11.19 -7.76 -3.96
C LEU A 123 10.43 -8.05 -2.67
N MET A 124 9.49 -7.17 -2.30
CA MET A 124 8.66 -7.33 -1.11
C MET A 124 7.86 -8.64 -1.17
N GLN A 125 7.21 -8.96 -2.29
CA GLN A 125 6.47 -10.22 -2.45
C GLN A 125 7.38 -11.46 -2.28
N GLN A 126 8.55 -11.44 -2.90
CA GLN A 126 9.50 -12.55 -2.84
C GLN A 126 10.03 -12.76 -1.42
N MET A 127 10.44 -11.67 -0.76
CA MET A 127 10.99 -11.73 0.60
C MET A 127 9.91 -12.11 1.63
N MET A 128 8.70 -11.57 1.50
CA MET A 128 7.62 -11.80 2.47
C MET A 128 6.97 -13.17 2.37
N LYS A 129 7.06 -13.85 1.23
CA LYS A 129 6.34 -15.12 0.99
C LYS A 129 6.56 -16.16 2.10
N PRO A 130 7.80 -16.51 2.52
CA PRO A 130 7.99 -17.51 3.57
C PRO A 130 7.42 -17.07 4.93
N SER A 131 7.60 -15.80 5.28
CA SER A 131 7.06 -15.22 6.52
C SER A 131 5.53 -15.23 6.52
N PHE A 132 4.90 -14.94 5.38
CA PHE A 132 3.45 -14.98 5.21
C PHE A 132 2.90 -16.40 5.28
N GLU A 133 3.56 -17.39 4.68
CA GLU A 133 3.16 -18.80 4.81
C GLU A 133 3.20 -19.26 6.28
N ALA A 134 4.21 -18.85 7.03
CA ALA A 134 4.32 -19.16 8.46
C ALA A 134 3.23 -18.46 9.30
N LEU A 135 2.99 -17.17 9.07
CA LEU A 135 1.93 -16.41 9.74
C LEU A 135 0.54 -16.96 9.43
N GLU A 136 0.24 -17.24 8.16
CA GLU A 136 -1.04 -17.81 7.72
C GLU A 136 -1.32 -19.14 8.42
N ASN A 137 -0.31 -20.02 8.49
CA ASN A 137 -0.44 -21.29 9.19
C ASN A 137 -0.69 -21.09 10.69
N ALA A 138 0.09 -20.21 11.35
CA ALA A 138 -0.03 -19.98 12.77
C ALA A 138 -1.38 -19.37 13.16
N ILE A 139 -1.83 -18.35 12.41
CA ILE A 139 -3.13 -17.68 12.61
C ILE A 139 -4.28 -18.66 12.36
N GLY A 140 -4.24 -19.42 11.26
CA GLY A 140 -5.29 -20.38 10.90
C GLY A 140 -5.52 -21.48 11.93
N HIS A 141 -4.50 -21.81 12.73
CA HIS A 141 -4.59 -22.80 13.81
C HIS A 141 -4.67 -22.17 15.21
N GLY A 142 -4.66 -20.84 15.32
CA GLY A 142 -4.56 -20.13 16.60
C GLY A 142 -3.36 -20.57 17.45
N ASN A 143 -2.23 -20.89 16.81
CA ASN A 143 -1.06 -21.43 17.48
C ASN A 143 -0.14 -20.29 17.95
N GLN A 144 -0.25 -19.95 19.24
CA GLN A 144 0.50 -18.84 19.84
C GLN A 144 2.01 -18.96 19.65
N GLU A 145 2.58 -20.15 19.88
CA GLU A 145 4.02 -20.35 19.81
C GLU A 145 4.55 -20.14 18.38
N LYS A 146 3.89 -20.78 17.40
CA LYS A 146 4.24 -20.62 15.99
C LYS A 146 4.01 -19.19 15.51
N PHE A 147 2.99 -18.51 16.04
CA PHE A 147 2.71 -17.12 15.70
C PHE A 147 3.85 -16.20 16.15
N GLN A 148 4.35 -16.37 17.37
CA GLN A 148 5.49 -15.59 17.87
C GLN A 148 6.77 -15.86 17.07
N GLN A 149 7.05 -17.11 16.71
CA GLN A 149 8.17 -17.46 15.84
C GLN A 149 8.04 -16.80 14.45
N ALA A 150 6.85 -16.86 13.86
CA ALA A 150 6.56 -16.24 12.57
C ALA A 150 6.65 -14.71 12.60
N LEU A 151 6.29 -14.06 13.71
CA LEU A 151 6.47 -12.62 13.91
C LEU A 151 7.95 -12.22 13.92
N VAL A 152 8.80 -12.94 14.66
CA VAL A 152 10.25 -12.69 14.68
C VAL A 152 10.84 -12.82 13.28
N GLN A 153 10.51 -13.91 12.58
CA GLN A 153 10.95 -14.12 11.20
C GLN A 153 10.46 -13.00 10.26
N THR A 154 9.22 -12.54 10.44
CA THR A 154 8.66 -11.43 9.66
C THR A 154 9.44 -10.14 9.86
N ILE A 155 9.84 -9.84 11.11
CA ILE A 155 10.62 -8.63 11.43
C ILE A 155 12.01 -8.71 10.82
N ASP A 156 12.67 -9.86 10.90
CA ASP A 156 13.97 -10.06 10.27
C ASP A 156 13.87 -9.83 8.76
N THR A 157 12.82 -10.34 8.11
CA THR A 157 12.53 -10.09 6.70
C THR A 157 12.28 -8.61 6.42
N CYS A 158 11.47 -7.92 7.23
CA CYS A 158 11.22 -6.48 7.08
C CYS A 158 12.53 -5.69 7.14
N ASN A 159 13.36 -5.96 8.15
CA ASN A 159 14.62 -5.26 8.36
C ASN A 159 15.66 -5.55 7.25
N ALA A 160 15.67 -6.79 6.73
CA ALA A 160 16.48 -7.14 5.57
C ALA A 160 16.03 -6.39 4.31
N CYS A 161 14.72 -6.28 4.06
CA CYS A 161 14.16 -5.53 2.94
C CYS A 161 14.46 -4.04 3.05
N HIS A 162 14.28 -3.45 4.24
CA HIS A 162 14.65 -2.06 4.50
C HIS A 162 16.13 -1.81 4.24
N THR A 163 17.00 -2.74 4.64
CA THR A 163 18.44 -2.63 4.35
C THR A 163 18.73 -2.71 2.85
N ALA A 164 18.13 -3.68 2.15
CA ALA A 164 18.31 -3.88 0.70
C ALA A 164 17.85 -2.67 -0.13
N THR A 165 16.82 -1.96 0.35
CA THR A 165 16.25 -0.78 -0.30
C THR A 165 16.88 0.54 0.15
N GLY A 166 17.98 0.50 0.92
CA GLY A 166 18.67 1.70 1.39
C GLY A 166 17.99 2.42 2.57
N SER A 167 16.90 1.87 3.10
CA SER A 167 16.14 2.39 4.24
C SER A 167 16.51 1.71 5.57
N GLY A 168 17.71 1.13 5.69
CA GLY A 168 18.13 0.35 6.87
C GLY A 168 18.18 1.13 8.20
N PHE A 169 18.00 2.46 8.17
CA PHE A 169 17.83 3.27 9.38
C PHE A 169 16.43 3.13 10.00
N VAL A 170 15.45 2.64 9.23
CA VAL A 170 14.10 2.27 9.68
C VAL A 170 14.10 0.81 10.11
N GLN A 171 14.10 0.55 11.41
CA GLN A 171 14.12 -0.81 11.97
C GLN A 171 12.78 -1.15 12.59
N VAL A 172 12.17 -2.26 12.19
CA VAL A 172 10.96 -2.83 12.77
C VAL A 172 11.31 -3.56 14.07
N THR A 173 10.47 -3.42 15.09
CA THR A 173 10.58 -4.11 16.39
C THR A 173 9.19 -4.48 16.92
N LEU A 174 9.09 -5.40 17.88
CA LEU A 174 7.85 -5.59 18.67
C LEU A 174 7.91 -4.86 20.02
N ASN A 175 9.09 -4.39 20.42
CA ASN A 175 9.25 -3.72 21.69
C ASN A 175 8.69 -2.30 21.61
N ALA A 176 7.48 -2.10 22.14
CA ALA A 176 6.82 -0.80 22.15
C ALA A 176 7.65 0.29 22.85
N ARG A 177 8.54 -0.06 23.80
CA ARG A 177 9.42 0.91 24.46
C ARG A 177 10.54 1.42 23.55
N ASP A 178 10.92 0.62 22.58
CA ASP A 178 11.96 0.96 21.61
C ASP A 178 11.37 1.65 20.36
N SER A 179 10.04 1.68 20.25
CA SER A 179 9.33 2.33 19.16
C SER A 179 9.08 3.80 19.45
N MET A 180 9.21 4.64 18.42
CA MET A 180 8.81 6.05 18.49
C MET A 180 7.29 6.26 18.39
N SER A 181 6.55 5.27 17.88
CA SER A 181 5.11 5.37 17.65
C SER A 181 4.38 4.14 18.19
N LEU A 182 3.25 4.38 18.85
CA LEU A 182 2.32 3.33 19.25
C LEU A 182 1.56 2.72 18.06
N ARG A 183 1.48 3.46 16.95
CA ARG A 183 0.80 3.01 15.71
C ARG A 183 1.73 2.19 14.81
N HIS A 184 3.03 2.43 14.90
CA HIS A 184 4.03 1.83 14.00
C HIS A 184 5.28 1.47 14.79
N PRO A 185 5.56 0.19 15.07
CA PRO A 185 6.64 -0.18 15.95
C PRO A 185 8.00 -0.15 15.22
N HIS A 186 8.48 1.06 14.95
CA HIS A 186 9.78 1.32 14.36
C HIS A 186 10.69 2.05 15.35
N LYS A 187 11.94 1.59 15.40
CA LYS A 187 13.06 2.32 15.98
C LYS A 187 13.83 3.00 14.85
N LEU A 188 14.16 4.28 15.02
CA LEU A 188 15.14 4.94 14.17
C LEU A 188 16.52 4.75 14.77
N MET A 189 17.46 4.26 13.95
CA MET A 189 18.86 4.24 14.34
C MET A 189 19.46 5.64 14.12
N GLN A 190 20.25 6.12 15.09
CA GLN A 190 21.12 7.28 14.85
C GLN A 190 22.15 6.88 13.79
N ARG A 191 21.93 7.33 12.56
CA ARG A 191 22.94 7.32 11.50
C ARG A 191 23.10 8.76 11.04
N GLU A 192 24.34 9.20 10.82
CA GLU A 192 24.59 10.40 10.02
C GLU A 192 23.91 10.20 8.67
N MET A 193 23.08 11.17 8.25
CA MET A 193 22.60 11.18 6.88
C MET A 193 23.83 11.16 5.98
N ALA A 194 23.95 10.15 5.12
CA ALA A 194 24.98 10.13 4.09
C ALA A 194 24.80 11.42 3.28
N GLY A 195 25.70 12.39 3.49
CA GLY A 195 25.57 13.73 2.93
C GLY A 195 25.39 13.65 1.42
N GLY A 196 24.19 13.92 0.93
CA GLY A 196 23.92 13.75 -0.50
C GLY A 196 22.51 14.10 -0.98
N HIS A 197 21.53 14.24 -0.10
CA HIS A 197 20.18 14.66 -0.50
C HIS A 197 19.92 16.06 0.07
N SER A 198 20.29 17.07 -0.70
CA SER A 198 19.86 18.44 -0.45
C SER A 198 18.36 18.54 -0.71
N HIS A 199 17.57 18.79 0.33
CA HIS A 199 16.22 19.34 0.14
C HIS A 199 16.36 20.74 -0.43
N GLY A 200 16.32 20.86 -1.77
CA GLY A 200 15.97 22.04 -2.58
C GLY A 200 16.10 23.44 -1.96
N MET A 201 17.24 23.77 -1.35
CA MET A 201 17.53 25.11 -0.83
C MET A 201 18.78 25.63 -1.53
N SER A 202 18.64 26.06 -2.78
CA SER A 202 19.55 27.01 -3.42
C SER A 202 19.10 27.29 -4.85
N SER A 203 18.22 28.27 -5.01
CA SER A 203 18.27 29.26 -6.11
C SER A 203 17.18 30.30 -5.88
N GLY A 204 17.52 31.42 -5.21
CA GLY A 204 16.61 32.56 -5.16
C GLY A 204 16.69 33.46 -3.92
N MET A 205 17.86 33.72 -3.32
CA MET A 205 17.99 34.92 -2.49
C MET A 205 18.21 36.13 -3.42
N GLY A 206 17.08 36.65 -3.91
CA GLY A 206 17.00 37.98 -4.48
C GLY A 206 16.97 39.03 -3.37
N THR A 207 18.02 39.85 -3.35
CA THR A 207 17.97 41.31 -3.17
C THR A 207 17.33 41.87 -1.87
N MET A 208 18.23 42.23 -0.96
CA MET A 208 18.26 43.47 -0.15
C MET A 208 16.93 44.09 0.31
N MET A 209 16.69 44.04 1.63
CA MET A 209 15.92 45.07 2.34
C MET A 209 16.76 45.58 3.53
N PRO A 210 16.84 46.91 3.75
CA PRO A 210 17.59 47.50 4.85
C PRO A 210 16.84 47.37 6.18
N ALA A 211 17.63 47.27 7.25
CA ALA A 211 17.21 47.16 8.63
C ALA A 211 16.33 48.35 9.08
N MET A 212 15.23 48.05 9.76
CA MET A 212 14.50 49.00 10.61
C MET A 212 14.71 48.65 12.09
N PRO A 213 14.74 49.66 12.98
CA PRO A 213 15.16 49.52 14.36
C PRO A 213 14.04 49.02 15.30
N ALA A 214 14.50 48.52 16.44
CA ALA A 214 13.75 47.95 17.54
C ALA A 214 12.65 48.88 18.09
N ALA A 215 11.52 48.27 18.44
CA ALA A 215 10.54 48.82 19.37
C ALA A 215 10.29 47.79 20.47
N ASP A 216 10.69 48.16 21.68
CA ASP A 216 10.32 47.54 22.94
C ASP A 216 8.80 47.57 23.13
N ALA A 217 8.22 46.45 23.56
CA ALA A 217 7.03 46.47 24.42
C ALA A 217 6.89 45.14 25.17
N HIS A 218 7.18 45.24 26.47
CA HIS A 218 6.62 44.45 27.55
C HIS A 218 5.23 43.86 27.26
N HIS A 219 5.03 42.58 27.58
CA HIS A 219 3.89 42.19 28.40
C HIS A 219 4.23 40.95 29.23
N ASP A 220 4.28 41.20 30.53
CA ASP A 220 4.22 40.27 31.64
C ASP A 220 2.76 39.78 31.74
N ASP A 221 2.52 38.47 31.74
CA ASP A 221 1.29 37.94 32.32
C ASP A 221 1.50 36.53 32.89
N THR A 222 1.65 36.54 34.21
CA THR A 222 1.60 35.40 35.12
C THR A 222 0.18 34.85 35.20
N GLY A 223 -0.04 33.56 34.91
CA GLY A 223 -1.38 32.98 35.03
C GLY A 223 -1.46 31.46 34.98
N GLN A 224 -0.89 30.80 35.97
CA GLN A 224 -1.16 29.38 36.27
C GLN A 224 -2.48 29.28 37.08
N PRO A 225 -3.28 28.22 36.87
CA PRO A 225 -3.62 27.43 38.05
C PRO A 225 -3.55 25.92 37.83
N ALA A 226 -3.16 25.26 38.92
CA ALA A 226 -3.16 23.82 39.10
C ALA A 226 -4.59 23.26 39.18
N HIS A 227 -4.82 22.12 38.54
CA HIS A 227 -5.90 21.21 38.93
C HIS A 227 -5.31 19.87 39.32
N LYS A 228 -5.37 19.58 40.62
CA LYS A 228 -5.38 18.25 41.20
C LYS A 228 -6.85 17.82 41.31
N HIS A 229 -7.18 16.63 40.84
CA HIS A 229 -7.94 15.61 41.57
C HIS A 229 -7.89 14.30 40.79
#